data_AF-A0A0D3I320-F1
#
_entry.id   AF-A0A0D3I320-F1
#
_cell.length_a   1.000
_cell.length_b   1.000
_cell.length_c   1.000
_cell.angle_alpha   90.00
_cell.angle_beta   90.00
_cell.angle_gamma   90.00
#
_symmetry.space_group_name_H-M   'P 1'
#
loop_
_entity.id
_entity.type
_entity.pdbx_description
1 polymer ?
#
loop_
_entity_poly.entity_id
_entity_poly.type
_entity_poly.pdbx_seq_one_letter_code
_entity_poly.pdbx_strand_id
1 'polypeptide(L)'
;NGATPLRIACHQGHLEVAKLLSSYGASRAATPFGTPEEAATRRGHADLAAWLVASRGWTPLAHLETLTAARATSLLRSGASLHEGEPTPLRRAAGGEGEAAALIRRAAAPWSPASHSLFPAAARARAALLVLSLYEIHERYHLDSAGSTNGIAALDFGHCVLGFAIARETE
;
A
#
# COMPACT_ATOMS: atom_id res chain seq x y z
N ASN A 1 4.40 30.29 -16.72
CA ASN A 1 3.05 30.27 -16.11
C ASN A 1 2.97 29.15 -15.08
N GLY A 2 3.26 29.41 -13.80
CA GLY A 2 3.39 28.41 -12.71
C GLY A 2 2.10 27.67 -12.31
N ALA A 3 1.30 27.24 -13.28
CA ALA A 3 0.10 26.45 -13.09
C ALA A 3 0.44 24.96 -13.08
N THR A 4 0.08 24.25 -12.01
CA THR A 4 0.19 22.79 -11.96
C THR A 4 -0.91 22.12 -12.80
N PRO A 5 -0.67 20.91 -13.34
CA PRO A 5 -1.71 20.15 -14.05
C PRO A 5 -2.98 19.98 -13.22
N LEU A 6 -2.84 19.73 -11.91
CA LEU A 6 -3.97 19.60 -10.99
C LEU A 6 -4.78 20.90 -10.89
N ARG A 7 -4.13 22.06 -10.81
CA ARG A 7 -4.83 23.36 -10.80
C ARG A 7 -5.62 23.59 -12.09
N ILE A 8 -5.06 23.24 -13.24
CA ILE A 8 -5.74 23.39 -14.54
C ILE A 8 -6.97 22.48 -14.59
N ALA A 9 -6.82 21.20 -14.21
CA ALA A 9 -7.95 20.28 -14.10
C ALA A 9 -9.03 20.83 -13.16
N CYS A 10 -8.62 21.44 -12.04
CA CYS A 10 -9.58 22.00 -11.09
C CYS A 10 -10.30 23.24 -11.61
N HIS A 11 -9.59 24.09 -12.34
CA HIS A 11 -10.15 25.25 -12.99
C HIS A 11 -11.19 24.89 -14.06
N GLN A 12 -10.93 23.81 -14.81
CA GLN A 12 -11.84 23.32 -15.85
C GLN A 12 -12.93 22.38 -15.31
N GLY A 13 -12.89 21.99 -14.04
CA GLY A 13 -13.90 21.11 -13.43
C GLY A 13 -13.72 19.63 -13.78
N HIS A 14 -12.53 19.22 -14.23
CA HIS A 14 -12.26 17.84 -14.64
C HIS A 14 -12.01 16.93 -13.42
N LEU A 15 -13.09 16.47 -12.78
CA LEU A 15 -13.03 15.66 -11.56
C LEU A 15 -12.17 14.40 -11.71
N GLU A 16 -12.41 13.62 -12.75
CA GLU A 16 -11.68 12.36 -12.96
C GLU A 16 -10.18 12.57 -13.23
N VAL A 17 -9.83 13.66 -13.93
CA VAL A 17 -8.42 14.04 -14.14
C VAL A 17 -7.78 14.47 -12.81
N ALA A 18 -8.50 15.23 -11.97
CA ALA A 18 -8.01 15.65 -10.66
C ALA A 18 -7.79 14.45 -9.72
N LYS A 19 -8.73 13.50 -9.70
CA LYS A 19 -8.61 12.22 -8.99
C LYS A 19 -7.38 11.44 -9.44
N LEU A 20 -7.20 11.27 -10.75
CA LEU A 20 -6.04 10.58 -11.30
C LEU A 20 -4.73 11.25 -10.90
N LEU A 21 -4.61 12.57 -11.08
CA LEU A 21 -3.41 13.34 -10.74
C LEU A 21 -3.09 13.26 -9.24
N SER A 22 -4.09 13.37 -8.37
CA SER A 22 -3.90 13.19 -6.93
C SER A 22 -3.42 11.79 -6.58
N SER A 23 -3.91 10.75 -7.27
CA SER A 23 -3.42 9.37 -7.08
C SER A 23 -1.94 9.17 -7.43
N TYR A 24 -1.33 10.11 -8.16
CA TYR A 24 0.12 10.14 -8.44
C TYR A 24 0.89 11.10 -7.54
N GLY A 25 0.25 11.68 -6.51
CA GLY A 25 0.88 12.63 -5.60
C GLY A 25 1.04 14.04 -6.20
N ALA A 26 0.18 14.44 -7.14
CA ALA A 26 0.24 15.78 -7.72
C ALA A 26 0.15 16.86 -6.62
N SER A 27 1.05 17.84 -6.70
CA SER A 27 1.12 18.91 -5.71
C SER A 27 -0.16 19.74 -5.67
N ARG A 28 -0.61 19.97 -4.43
CA ARG A 28 -1.79 20.78 -4.09
C ARG A 28 -1.41 22.17 -3.56
N ALA A 29 -0.12 22.51 -3.61
CA ALA A 29 0.40 23.76 -3.11
C ALA A 29 -0.22 24.98 -3.80
N ALA A 30 -0.24 26.09 -3.08
CA ALA A 30 -0.66 27.37 -3.65
C ALA A 30 0.27 27.77 -4.80
N THR A 31 -0.35 28.25 -5.88
CA THR A 31 0.34 28.90 -7.00
C THR A 31 0.08 30.40 -6.94
N PRO A 32 0.76 31.24 -7.75
CA PRO A 32 0.41 32.66 -7.88
C PRO A 32 -1.06 32.94 -8.26
N PHE A 33 -1.78 31.91 -8.72
CA PHE A 33 -3.20 31.99 -9.10
C PHE A 33 -4.14 31.36 -8.06
N GLY A 34 -3.62 31.03 -6.87
CA GLY A 34 -4.33 30.35 -5.79
C GLY A 34 -4.07 28.83 -5.73
N THR A 35 -4.72 28.16 -4.79
CA THR A 35 -4.71 26.70 -4.66
C THR A 35 -5.60 26.02 -5.71
N PRO A 36 -5.41 24.72 -6.02
CA PRO A 36 -6.34 23.97 -6.88
C PRO A 36 -7.78 23.99 -6.36
N GLU A 37 -7.96 23.98 -5.04
CA GLU A 37 -9.27 24.05 -4.39
C GLU A 37 -9.95 25.41 -4.60
N GLU A 38 -9.25 26.52 -4.38
CA GLU A 38 -9.75 27.86 -4.69
C GLU A 38 -10.09 28.02 -6.18
N ALA A 39 -9.35 27.36 -7.07
CA ALA A 39 -9.64 27.38 -8.50
C ALA A 39 -10.95 26.64 -8.83
N ALA A 40 -11.22 25.50 -8.19
CA ALA A 40 -12.49 24.78 -8.34
C ALA A 40 -13.66 25.59 -7.78
N THR A 41 -13.53 26.14 -6.57
CA THR A 41 -14.57 26.93 -5.89
C THR A 41 -14.94 28.18 -6.68
N ARG A 42 -13.95 28.97 -7.14
CA ARG A 42 -14.21 30.18 -7.94
C ARG A 42 -14.92 29.90 -9.27
N ARG A 43 -14.77 28.70 -9.80
CA ARG A 43 -15.39 28.27 -11.06
C ARG A 43 -16.73 27.56 -10.85
N GLY A 44 -17.18 27.40 -9.60
CA GLY A 44 -18.47 26.78 -9.26
C GLY A 44 -18.45 25.24 -9.30
N HIS A 45 -17.28 24.61 -9.33
CA HIS A 45 -17.15 23.15 -9.39
C HIS A 45 -17.27 22.53 -7.99
N ALA A 46 -18.47 22.59 -7.41
CA ALA A 46 -18.74 22.24 -6.01
C ALA A 46 -18.34 20.80 -5.65
N ASP A 47 -18.69 19.81 -6.47
CA ASP A 47 -18.36 18.39 -6.22
C ASP A 47 -16.85 18.15 -6.19
N LEU A 48 -16.13 18.81 -7.11
CA LEU A 48 -14.68 18.75 -7.16
C LEU A 48 -14.05 19.44 -5.94
N ALA A 49 -14.55 20.61 -5.55
CA ALA A 49 -14.06 21.32 -4.37
C ALA A 49 -14.29 20.47 -3.10
N ALA A 50 -15.46 19.87 -2.94
CA ALA A 50 -15.78 18.96 -1.84
C ALA A 50 -14.87 17.73 -1.83
N TRP A 51 -14.65 17.11 -3.01
CA TRP A 51 -13.72 15.99 -3.14
C TRP A 51 -12.28 16.39 -2.80
N LEU A 52 -11.83 17.58 -3.21
CA LEU A 52 -10.51 18.11 -2.85
C LEU A 52 -10.40 18.24 -1.34
N VAL A 53 -11.35 18.86 -0.65
CA VAL A 53 -11.34 18.99 0.82
C VAL A 53 -11.24 17.61 1.47
N ALA A 54 -12.08 16.66 1.06
CA ALA A 54 -12.10 15.30 1.60
C ALA A 54 -10.81 14.50 1.34
N SER A 55 -10.04 14.87 0.31
CA SER A 55 -8.83 14.16 -0.13
C SER A 55 -7.50 14.82 0.22
N ARG A 56 -7.49 15.89 1.03
CA ARG A 56 -6.25 16.61 1.39
C ARG A 56 -5.20 15.73 2.07
N GLY A 57 -5.63 14.80 2.92
CA GLY A 57 -4.75 13.90 3.68
C GLY A 57 -4.57 12.51 3.06
N TRP A 58 -5.03 12.29 1.82
CA TRP A 58 -4.94 10.97 1.21
C TRP A 58 -3.52 10.69 0.73
N THR A 59 -3.03 9.51 1.06
CA THR A 59 -1.85 8.95 0.41
C THR A 59 -2.25 8.37 -0.96
N PRO A 60 -1.30 8.11 -1.88
CA PRO A 60 -1.59 7.46 -3.16
C PRO A 60 -2.42 6.18 -3.02
N LEU A 61 -2.19 5.38 -1.97
CA LEU A 61 -2.93 4.13 -1.69
C LEU A 61 -4.39 4.35 -1.30
N ALA A 62 -4.76 5.53 -0.79
CA ALA A 62 -6.13 5.83 -0.40
C ALA A 62 -7.05 6.10 -1.61
N HIS A 63 -6.51 6.27 -2.82
CA HIS A 63 -7.29 6.50 -4.05
C HIS A 63 -7.82 5.21 -4.69
N LEU A 64 -8.54 4.39 -3.92
CA LEU A 64 -8.99 3.03 -4.29
C LEU A 64 -9.73 2.96 -5.62
N GLU A 65 -10.58 3.94 -5.89
CA GLU A 65 -11.46 3.99 -7.07
C GLU A 65 -10.67 4.30 -8.36
N THR A 66 -9.46 4.83 -8.23
CA THR A 66 -8.60 5.19 -9.38
C THR A 66 -7.41 4.23 -9.55
N LEU A 67 -7.12 3.42 -8.53
CA LEU A 67 -5.96 2.54 -8.52
C LEU A 67 -6.27 1.25 -9.28
N THR A 68 -5.41 0.92 -10.24
CA THR A 68 -5.38 -0.43 -10.80
C THR A 68 -4.71 -1.39 -9.82
N ALA A 69 -5.04 -2.69 -9.90
CA ALA A 69 -4.39 -3.72 -9.08
C ALA A 69 -2.86 -3.75 -9.24
N ALA A 70 -2.36 -3.52 -10.46
CA ALA A 70 -0.94 -3.42 -10.73
C ALA A 70 -0.29 -2.22 -10.01
N ARG A 71 -0.92 -1.04 -10.03
CA ARG A 71 -0.41 0.15 -9.32
C ARG A 71 -0.47 -0.03 -7.82
N ALA A 72 -1.56 -0.57 -7.29
CA ALA A 72 -1.68 -0.89 -5.86
C ALA A 72 -0.57 -1.86 -5.44
N THR A 73 -0.34 -2.94 -6.21
CA THR A 73 0.75 -3.89 -5.94
C THR A 73 2.12 -3.23 -5.98
N SER A 74 2.37 -2.34 -6.95
CA SER A 74 3.64 -1.61 -7.04
C SER A 74 3.89 -0.73 -5.82
N LEU A 75 2.90 0.05 -5.38
CA LEU A 75 2.98 0.88 -4.18
C LEU A 75 3.16 0.04 -2.91
N LEU A 76 2.47 -1.10 -2.83
CA LEU A 76 2.61 -2.02 -1.71
C LEU A 76 4.04 -2.58 -1.64
N ARG A 77 4.63 -2.96 -2.78
CA ARG A 77 6.00 -3.48 -2.89
C ARG A 77 7.07 -2.43 -2.66
N SER A 78 6.77 -1.15 -2.88
CA SER A 78 7.68 -0.04 -2.57
C SER A 78 7.65 0.36 -1.08
N GLY A 79 6.78 -0.25 -0.27
CA GLY A 79 6.68 0.04 1.16
C GLY A 79 5.76 1.19 1.52
N ALA A 80 4.81 1.56 0.66
CA ALA A 80 3.79 2.56 1.03
C ALA A 80 3.03 2.13 2.30
N SER A 81 2.93 3.02 3.29
CA SER A 81 2.24 2.70 4.55
C SER A 81 0.75 2.49 4.34
N LEU A 82 0.18 1.56 5.11
CA LEU A 82 -1.27 1.31 5.16
C LEU A 82 -1.98 2.17 6.21
N HIS A 83 -1.19 2.82 7.08
CA HIS A 83 -1.63 3.52 8.28
C HIS A 83 -1.39 5.03 8.21
N GLU A 84 -0.73 5.51 7.15
CA GLU A 84 -0.50 6.93 6.92
C GLU A 84 -1.66 7.59 6.15
N GLY A 85 -2.00 8.81 6.53
CA GLY A 85 -3.05 9.63 5.92
C GLY A 85 -4.43 9.45 6.56
N GLU A 86 -5.34 10.38 6.27
CA GLU A 86 -6.69 10.39 6.85
C GLU A 86 -7.79 10.47 5.77
N PRO A 87 -8.70 9.48 5.72
CA PRO A 87 -8.63 8.20 6.41
C PRO A 87 -7.50 7.33 5.86
N THR A 88 -6.93 6.47 6.71
CA THR A 88 -5.86 5.55 6.30
C THR A 88 -6.28 4.66 5.13
N PRO A 89 -5.35 4.26 4.23
CA PRO A 89 -5.65 3.32 3.15
C PRO A 89 -6.34 2.05 3.62
N LEU A 90 -5.93 1.52 4.78
CA LEU A 90 -6.55 0.33 5.36
C LEU A 90 -8.01 0.59 5.79
N ARG A 91 -8.27 1.71 6.47
CA ARG A 91 -9.64 2.09 6.87
C ARG A 91 -10.54 2.27 5.66
N ARG A 92 -10.01 2.89 4.60
CA ARG A 92 -10.74 3.06 3.35
C ARG A 92 -11.01 1.73 2.66
N ALA A 93 -10.01 0.84 2.64
CA ALA A 93 -10.14 -0.50 2.06
C ALA A 93 -11.07 -1.40 2.87
N ALA A 94 -11.29 -1.15 4.16
CA ALA A 94 -12.22 -1.94 4.97
C ALA A 94 -13.68 -1.84 4.45
N GLY A 95 -14.10 -0.66 4.00
CA GLY A 95 -15.42 -0.43 3.39
C GLY A 95 -15.41 -0.37 1.86
N GLY A 96 -14.24 -0.44 1.23
CA GLY A 96 -14.06 -0.28 -0.21
C GLY A 96 -14.20 -1.59 -1.00
N GLU A 97 -14.88 -1.50 -2.14
CA GLU A 97 -14.98 -2.59 -3.12
C GLU A 97 -13.83 -2.53 -4.15
N GLY A 98 -13.59 -3.64 -4.84
CA GLY A 98 -12.60 -3.74 -5.91
C GLY A 98 -11.25 -4.36 -5.53
N GLU A 99 -10.46 -4.65 -6.56
CA GLU A 99 -9.20 -5.40 -6.43
C GLU A 99 -8.14 -4.63 -5.61
N ALA A 100 -8.04 -3.32 -5.78
CA ALA A 100 -7.09 -2.49 -5.02
C ALA A 100 -7.37 -2.56 -3.50
N ALA A 101 -8.64 -2.49 -3.11
CA ALA A 101 -9.05 -2.61 -1.72
C ALA A 101 -8.76 -4.03 -1.18
N ALA A 102 -9.04 -5.08 -1.96
CA ALA A 102 -8.72 -6.45 -1.59
C ALA A 102 -7.22 -6.69 -1.40
N LEU A 103 -6.37 -6.10 -2.27
CA LEU A 103 -4.92 -6.17 -2.14
C LEU A 103 -4.42 -5.47 -0.88
N ILE A 104 -4.96 -4.30 -0.54
CA ILE A 104 -4.60 -3.58 0.70
C ILE A 104 -4.98 -4.40 1.93
N ARG A 105 -6.20 -4.97 1.97
CA ARG A 105 -6.62 -5.86 3.07
C ARG A 105 -5.69 -7.09 3.18
N ARG A 106 -5.32 -7.70 2.06
CA ARG A 106 -4.38 -8.85 2.05
C ARG A 106 -2.97 -8.45 2.47
N ALA A 107 -2.54 -7.24 2.17
CA ALA A 107 -1.23 -6.71 2.58
C ALA A 107 -1.18 -6.31 4.06
N ALA A 108 -2.34 -6.05 4.68
CA ALA A 108 -2.46 -5.80 6.12
C ALA A 108 -2.52 -7.08 6.97
N ALA A 109 -2.83 -8.23 6.36
CA ALA A 109 -2.79 -9.52 7.04
C ALA A 109 -1.34 -9.90 7.41
N PRO A 110 -1.14 -10.74 8.44
CA PRO A 110 0.17 -11.30 8.76
C PRO A 110 0.85 -11.89 7.53
N TRP A 111 2.18 -11.87 7.55
CA TRP A 111 2.95 -12.43 6.45
C TRP A 111 2.57 -13.90 6.24
N SER A 112 2.37 -14.28 4.97
CA SER A 112 2.13 -15.67 4.58
C SER A 112 2.71 -15.94 3.19
N PRO A 113 2.95 -17.19 2.81
CA PRO A 113 3.35 -17.55 1.45
C PRO A 113 2.35 -17.06 0.37
N ALA A 114 1.07 -16.87 0.71
CA ALA A 114 0.06 -16.36 -0.23
C ALA A 114 0.08 -14.82 -0.38
N SER A 115 0.51 -14.10 0.65
CA SER A 115 0.52 -12.62 0.70
C SER A 115 1.92 -12.02 0.52
N HIS A 116 3.00 -12.81 0.63
CA HIS A 116 4.39 -12.34 0.65
C HIS A 116 4.77 -11.43 -0.52
N SER A 117 4.18 -11.64 -1.71
CA SER A 117 4.46 -10.86 -2.91
C SER A 117 3.99 -9.41 -2.82
N LEU A 118 3.12 -9.08 -1.85
CA LEU A 118 2.65 -7.72 -1.56
C LEU A 118 3.53 -6.98 -0.55
N PHE A 119 4.44 -7.68 0.12
CA PHE A 119 5.35 -7.08 1.10
C PHE A 119 6.53 -6.40 0.40
N PRO A 120 7.19 -5.41 1.05
CA PRO A 120 8.35 -4.73 0.49
C PRO A 120 9.53 -5.67 0.21
N ALA A 121 10.42 -5.27 -0.70
CA ALA A 121 11.56 -6.10 -1.09
C ALA A 121 12.43 -6.55 0.10
N ALA A 122 12.68 -5.64 1.05
CA ALA A 122 13.45 -5.93 2.26
C ALA A 122 12.77 -7.01 3.14
N ALA A 123 11.46 -6.90 3.36
CA ALA A 123 10.70 -7.89 4.13
C ALA A 123 10.71 -9.27 3.45
N ARG A 124 10.59 -9.33 2.11
CA ARG A 124 10.70 -10.58 1.35
C ARG A 124 12.10 -11.18 1.42
N ALA A 125 13.15 -10.36 1.35
CA ALA A 125 14.53 -10.82 1.47
C ALA A 125 14.80 -11.40 2.86
N ARG A 126 14.32 -10.72 3.92
CA ARG A 126 14.40 -11.22 5.30
C ARG A 126 13.66 -12.54 5.47
N ALA A 127 12.48 -12.69 4.88
CA ALA A 127 11.73 -13.95 4.89
C ALA A 127 12.53 -15.08 4.23
N ALA A 128 13.14 -14.83 3.07
CA ALA A 128 13.97 -15.81 2.38
C ALA A 128 15.19 -16.21 3.21
N LEU A 129 15.88 -15.25 3.84
CA LEU A 129 17.02 -15.51 4.71
C LEU A 129 16.65 -16.38 5.90
N LEU A 130 15.53 -16.07 6.58
CA LEU A 130 15.06 -16.90 7.68
C LEU A 130 14.75 -18.33 7.22
N VAL A 131 14.00 -18.49 6.14
CA VAL A 131 13.68 -19.82 5.57
C VAL A 131 14.94 -20.62 5.27
N LEU A 132 15.93 -20.03 4.59
CA LEU A 132 17.18 -20.69 4.26
C LEU A 132 18.00 -21.06 5.49
N SER A 133 18.09 -20.14 6.46
CA SER A 133 18.85 -20.37 7.69
C SER A 133 18.28 -21.54 8.48
N LEU A 134 16.96 -21.67 8.51
CA LEU A 134 16.27 -22.75 9.21
C LEU A 134 16.36 -24.07 8.46
N TYR A 135 16.31 -24.04 7.13
CA TYR A 135 16.58 -25.22 6.33
C TYR A 135 17.99 -25.76 6.60
N GLU A 136 19.00 -24.88 6.64
CA GLU A 136 20.38 -25.26 7.01
C GLU A 136 20.49 -25.81 8.43
N ILE A 137 19.80 -25.19 9.41
CA ILE A 137 19.75 -25.70 10.79
C ILE A 137 19.07 -27.07 10.81
N HIS A 138 17.95 -27.23 10.09
CA HIS A 138 17.26 -28.51 9.96
C HIS A 138 18.22 -29.56 9.41
N GLU A 139 18.81 -29.38 8.24
CA GLU A 139 19.76 -30.33 7.63
C GLU A 139 20.94 -30.69 8.54
N ARG A 140 21.52 -29.73 9.27
CA ARG A 140 22.67 -29.97 10.15
C ARG A 140 22.34 -30.71 11.45
N TYR A 141 21.14 -30.50 11.99
CA TYR A 141 20.74 -31.03 13.30
C TYR A 141 19.66 -32.13 13.20
N HIS A 142 19.17 -32.50 12.01
CA HIS A 142 18.22 -33.61 11.78
C HIS A 142 18.85 -34.96 11.45
N LEU A 143 20.18 -35.09 11.43
CA LEU A 143 20.83 -36.39 11.31
C LEU A 143 21.08 -37.02 12.68
N ASP A 144 20.00 -37.29 13.43
CA ASP A 144 20.05 -38.36 14.43
C ASP A 144 20.02 -39.69 13.67
N SER A 145 20.88 -40.63 14.05
CA SER A 145 21.17 -41.90 13.39
C SER A 145 19.98 -42.87 13.19
N ALA A 146 18.76 -42.45 13.55
CA ALA A 146 17.52 -43.22 13.46
C ALA A 146 16.45 -42.64 12.51
N GLY A 147 16.67 -41.47 11.87
CA GLY A 147 15.79 -40.95 10.81
C GLY A 147 14.37 -40.53 11.22
N SER A 148 14.09 -40.34 12.51
CA SER A 148 12.77 -39.90 13.01
C SER A 148 12.76 -38.40 13.25
N THR A 149 11.82 -37.67 12.65
CA THR A 149 11.71 -36.21 12.77
C THR A 149 11.17 -35.78 14.13
N ASN A 150 11.88 -34.91 14.86
CA ASN A 150 11.37 -34.26 16.07
C ASN A 150 10.33 -33.19 15.74
N GLY A 151 9.12 -33.61 15.38
CA GLY A 151 7.83 -32.93 15.61
C GLY A 151 7.55 -31.54 15.00
N ILE A 152 8.55 -30.73 14.65
CA ILE A 152 8.34 -29.45 13.97
C ILE A 152 8.58 -29.71 12.49
N ALA A 153 7.51 -30.04 11.77
CA ALA A 153 7.58 -30.07 10.32
C ALA A 153 8.02 -28.67 9.85
N ALA A 154 8.97 -28.59 8.91
CA ALA A 154 9.41 -27.32 8.32
C ALA A 154 8.23 -26.45 7.82
N LEU A 155 7.09 -27.09 7.51
CA LEU A 155 5.81 -26.48 7.18
C LEU A 155 5.19 -25.65 8.32
N ASP A 156 5.22 -26.14 9.57
CA ASP A 156 4.63 -25.44 10.73
C ASP A 156 5.42 -24.18 11.07
N PHE A 157 6.74 -24.19 10.84
CA PHE A 157 7.59 -23.02 11.08
C PHE A 157 7.24 -21.85 10.13
N GLY A 158 7.08 -22.14 8.84
CA GLY A 158 6.76 -21.13 7.84
C GLY A 158 5.42 -20.43 8.13
N HIS A 159 4.48 -21.15 8.73
CA HIS A 159 3.16 -20.65 9.10
C HIS A 159 3.16 -19.93 10.46
N CYS A 160 3.89 -20.43 11.45
CA CYS A 160 3.83 -19.93 12.83
C CYS A 160 4.88 -18.88 13.19
N VAL A 161 6.04 -18.85 12.53
CA VAL A 161 7.13 -17.94 12.93
C VAL A 161 7.31 -16.79 11.95
N LEU A 162 7.26 -17.04 10.64
CA LEU A 162 7.46 -15.99 9.65
C LEU A 162 6.34 -14.94 9.68
N GLY A 163 5.11 -15.34 10.02
CA GLY A 163 3.97 -14.43 10.19
C GLY A 163 4.19 -13.34 11.25
N PHE A 164 4.99 -13.62 12.28
CA PHE A 164 5.34 -12.68 13.35
C PHE A 164 6.72 -12.05 13.14
N ALA A 165 7.68 -12.78 12.57
CA ALA A 165 9.05 -12.31 12.37
C ALA A 165 9.18 -11.32 11.19
N ILE A 166 8.22 -11.33 10.26
CA ILE A 166 8.21 -10.46 9.08
C ILE A 166 7.12 -9.42 9.20
N ALA A 167 7.50 -8.24 9.70
CA ALA A 167 6.66 -7.06 9.65
C ALA A 167 6.74 -6.37 8.28
N ARG A 168 5.65 -5.69 7.90
CA ARG A 168 5.62 -4.83 6.70
C ARG A 168 6.37 -3.51 6.93
N GLU A 169 6.15 -2.91 8.10
CA GLU A 169 6.79 -1.68 8.54
C GLU A 169 7.98 -2.09 9.41
N THR A 170 9.19 -1.70 8.99
CA THR A 170 10.36 -1.83 9.85
C THR A 170 10.31 -0.66 10.82
N GLU A 171 10.24 -0.95 12.13
CA GLU A 171 10.57 0.02 13.18
C GLU A 171 11.91 0.71 12.91
#